data_AF-A0A059D5R6-F1
#
_entry.id   AF-A0A059D5R6-F1
#
_cell.length_a   1.000
_cell.length_b   1.000
_cell.length_c   1.000
_cell.angle_alpha   90.00
_cell.angle_beta   90.00
_cell.angle_gamma   90.00
#
_symmetry.space_group_name_H-M   'P 1'
#
loop_
_entity.id
_entity.type
_entity.pdbx_description
1 polymer ?
#
loop_
_entity_poly.entity_id
_entity_poly.type
_entity_poly.pdbx_seq_one_letter_code
_entity_poly.pdbx_strand_id
1 'polypeptide(L)'
;MAKMPLNESILEQLRDGTAKFELLSSPAPSISAPGLPAASPLELAGRGGRLFFARIASSVGRGSPPAAAAKKVEHYSVQKVAGDGRCMFRALVKGMAFTKGISLNPREEREDADELRMAVKEIICDSGEERRQYEEALVAITVDESLKRYCQRIGRHDFWGGESELLVISKLCKQPIIVYIPEHELPELYYG
;
A
#
# COMPACT_ATOMS: atom_id res chain seq x y z
N MET A 1 26.01 -5.97 23.12
CA MET A 1 25.23 -5.18 22.14
C MET A 1 24.02 -6.01 21.77
N ALA A 2 22.83 -5.65 22.25
CA ALA A 2 21.61 -6.43 22.04
C ALA A 2 21.05 -6.14 20.65
N LYS A 3 21.14 -7.13 19.75
CA LYS A 3 20.44 -7.17 18.47
C LYS A 3 19.00 -7.56 18.81
N MET A 4 18.04 -6.66 18.69
CA MET A 4 16.62 -7.03 18.76
C MET A 4 16.22 -7.45 17.34
N PRO A 5 16.08 -8.75 17.04
CA PRO A 5 15.50 -9.15 15.77
C PRO A 5 14.03 -8.71 15.77
N LEU A 6 13.59 -8.00 14.72
CA LEU A 6 12.17 -7.95 14.40
C LEU A 6 11.72 -9.38 14.18
N ASN A 7 10.66 -9.80 14.89
CA ASN A 7 10.19 -11.17 14.89
C ASN A 7 9.95 -11.64 13.45
N GLU A 8 10.65 -12.69 12.99
CA GLU A 8 10.47 -13.31 11.66
C GLU A 8 8.98 -13.54 11.33
N SER A 9 8.18 -13.79 12.37
CA SER A 9 6.73 -13.92 12.32
C SER A 9 5.99 -12.73 11.68
N ILE A 10 6.48 -11.49 11.83
CA ILE A 10 5.84 -10.30 11.24
C ILE A 10 6.12 -10.22 9.73
N LEU A 11 7.35 -10.51 9.32
CA LEU A 11 7.74 -10.52 7.90
C LEU A 11 6.97 -11.58 7.12
N GLU A 12 6.79 -12.76 7.71
CA GLU A 12 6.00 -13.85 7.14
C GLU A 12 4.51 -13.47 7.06
N GLN A 13 3.97 -12.86 8.11
CA GLN A 13 2.61 -12.33 8.12
C GLN A 13 2.37 -11.23 7.08
N LEU A 14 3.35 -10.35 6.84
CA LEU A 14 3.28 -9.34 5.78
C LEU A 14 3.32 -10.01 4.40
N ARG A 15 4.22 -10.99 4.20
CA ARG A 15 4.38 -11.76 2.94
C ARG A 15 3.11 -12.55 2.58
N ASP A 16 2.38 -13.04 3.57
CA ASP A 16 1.14 -13.78 3.39
C ASP A 16 -0.12 -12.92 3.46
N GLY A 17 0.03 -11.62 3.73
CA GLY A 17 -1.10 -10.69 3.87
C GLY A 17 -1.95 -10.92 5.13
N THR A 18 -1.43 -11.67 6.10
CA THR A 18 -2.10 -12.06 7.35
C THR A 18 -1.69 -11.22 8.55
N ALA A 19 -0.78 -10.25 8.39
CA ALA A 19 -0.38 -9.33 9.45
C ALA A 19 -1.61 -8.64 10.08
N LYS A 20 -1.85 -9.01 11.33
CA LYS A 20 -2.88 -8.43 12.19
C LYS A 20 -2.18 -7.50 13.17
N PHE A 21 -2.36 -6.20 12.99
CA PHE A 21 -2.00 -5.23 14.01
C PHE A 21 -2.98 -5.42 15.17
N GLU A 22 -2.50 -5.97 16.28
CA GLU A 22 -3.33 -6.29 17.43
C GLU A 22 -3.56 -5.03 18.26
N LEU A 23 -4.81 -4.57 18.28
CA LEU A 23 -5.31 -3.54 19.17
C LEU A 23 -5.30 -4.10 20.60
N LEU A 24 -4.45 -3.55 21.48
CA LEU A 24 -4.54 -3.82 22.91
C LEU A 24 -5.94 -3.43 23.41
N SER A 25 -6.68 -4.42 23.86
CA SER A 25 -8.10 -4.30 24.20
C SER A 25 -8.30 -3.76 25.62
N SER A 26 -8.92 -2.57 25.71
CA SER A 26 -9.83 -2.04 26.75
C SER A 26 -9.33 -1.87 28.22
N PRO A 27 -9.90 -0.95 29.03
CA PRO A 27 -11.29 -0.95 29.54
C PRO A 27 -12.01 0.40 29.25
N ALA A 28 -13.34 0.59 29.21
CA ALA A 28 -14.51 0.00 29.88
C ALA A 28 -15.81 0.37 29.10
N PRO A 29 -17.02 -0.12 29.50
CA PRO A 29 -18.20 -0.28 28.63
C PRO A 29 -19.25 0.85 28.75
N SER A 30 -20.11 0.99 27.74
CA SER A 30 -21.53 1.43 27.79
C SER A 30 -22.12 1.49 26.36
N ILE A 31 -23.39 1.25 25.98
CA ILE A 31 -24.66 0.78 26.55
C ILE A 31 -25.58 0.51 25.32
N SER A 32 -26.42 -0.54 25.40
CA SER A 32 -27.71 -0.81 24.68
C SER A 32 -27.79 -1.25 23.20
N ALA A 33 -28.43 -2.40 23.01
CA ALA A 33 -29.05 -2.96 21.78
C ALA A 33 -30.51 -2.39 21.59
N PRO A 34 -31.35 -2.73 20.57
CA PRO A 34 -31.66 -4.11 20.11
C PRO A 34 -32.02 -4.35 18.61
N GLY A 35 -31.87 -5.62 18.16
CA GLY A 35 -32.90 -6.35 17.39
C GLY A 35 -32.78 -6.51 15.86
N LEU A 36 -32.33 -7.68 15.38
CA LEU A 36 -33.04 -8.65 14.49
C LEU A 36 -32.05 -9.66 13.84
N PRO A 37 -32.48 -10.89 13.51
CA PRO A 37 -31.59 -12.00 13.17
C PRO A 37 -31.43 -12.17 11.65
N ALA A 38 -30.25 -12.53 11.17
CA ALA A 38 -30.13 -13.11 9.83
C ALA A 38 -28.92 -14.03 9.71
N ALA A 39 -29.26 -15.28 9.40
CA ALA A 39 -28.47 -16.45 9.03
C ALA A 39 -27.04 -16.27 8.52
N SER A 40 -26.19 -17.21 8.95
CA SER A 40 -24.92 -17.58 8.33
C SER A 40 -25.10 -18.02 6.88
N PRO A 41 -24.14 -17.70 6.00
CA PRO A 41 -23.86 -18.50 4.81
C PRO A 41 -22.40 -18.98 4.82
N LEU A 42 -22.10 -19.93 5.71
CA LEU A 42 -21.07 -20.94 5.44
C LEU A 42 -21.77 -22.03 4.64
N GLU A 43 -21.84 -21.89 3.32
CA GLU A 43 -22.19 -22.95 2.34
C GLU A 43 -22.03 -22.35 0.93
N LEU A 44 -20.78 -22.01 0.55
CA LEU A 44 -20.38 -22.03 -0.86
C LEU A 44 -18.85 -22.18 -1.01
N ALA A 45 -18.29 -23.14 -0.27
CA ALA A 45 -16.99 -23.69 -0.60
C ALA A 45 -17.13 -24.55 -1.86
N GLY A 46 -16.99 -23.93 -3.04
CA GLY A 46 -17.28 -24.63 -4.28
C GLY A 46 -16.94 -23.89 -5.57
N ARG A 47 -15.81 -23.18 -5.64
CA ARG A 47 -15.03 -22.97 -6.88
C ARG A 47 -13.77 -22.15 -6.56
N GLY A 48 -12.62 -22.67 -7.00
CA GLY A 48 -11.36 -21.95 -6.93
C GLY A 48 -11.48 -20.57 -7.57
N GLY A 49 -11.26 -19.53 -6.77
CA GLY A 49 -11.28 -18.14 -7.17
C GLY A 49 -10.35 -17.35 -6.28
N ARG A 50 -9.05 -17.44 -6.57
CA ARG A 50 -8.12 -16.38 -6.15
C ARG A 50 -8.39 -15.17 -7.03
N LEU A 51 -8.04 -14.00 -6.50
CA LEU A 51 -7.92 -12.69 -7.15
C LEU A 51 -9.17 -11.81 -7.06
N PHE A 52 -9.33 -11.13 -5.91
CA PHE A 52 -10.06 -9.88 -5.86
C PHE A 52 -9.28 -8.81 -6.63
N PHE A 53 -9.45 -8.78 -7.95
CA PHE A 53 -9.21 -7.56 -8.71
C PHE A 53 -10.30 -6.55 -8.35
N ALA A 54 -9.93 -5.28 -8.36
CA ALA A 54 -10.79 -4.13 -8.09
C ALA A 54 -12.25 -4.39 -8.47
N ARG A 55 -13.17 -4.16 -7.52
CA ARG A 55 -14.60 -4.34 -7.70
C ARG A 55 -15.09 -3.30 -8.72
N ILE A 56 -15.02 -3.61 -10.01
CA ILE A 56 -15.72 -2.81 -11.02
C ILE A 56 -17.20 -3.01 -10.73
N ALA A 57 -17.86 -1.94 -10.28
CA ALA A 57 -19.30 -1.93 -10.10
C ALA A 57 -19.96 -2.36 -11.42
N SER A 58 -20.55 -3.56 -11.45
CA SER A 58 -21.41 -3.96 -12.56
C SER A 58 -22.67 -3.12 -12.48
N SER A 59 -22.82 -2.18 -13.40
CA SER A 59 -24.09 -1.49 -13.62
C SER A 59 -25.10 -2.49 -14.17
N VAL A 60 -25.88 -3.10 -13.28
CA VAL A 60 -27.12 -3.79 -13.65
C VAL A 60 -28.02 -2.75 -14.31
N GLY A 61 -28.24 -2.93 -15.60
CA GLY A 61 -28.83 -1.92 -16.47
C GLY A 61 -30.36 -1.88 -16.46
N ARG A 62 -30.89 -0.76 -16.98
CA ARG A 62 -32.01 -0.80 -17.93
C ARG A 62 -32.08 0.49 -18.76
N GLY A 63 -31.73 0.37 -20.05
CA GLY A 63 -32.26 1.15 -21.17
C GLY A 63 -31.86 2.63 -21.29
N SER A 64 -30.86 2.93 -22.13
CA SER A 64 -30.76 4.16 -22.94
C SER A 64 -29.67 4.02 -24.03
N PRO A 65 -29.74 4.76 -25.16
CA PRO A 65 -29.01 4.48 -26.41
C PRO A 65 -27.50 4.76 -26.30
N PRO A 66 -26.67 4.37 -27.31
CA PRO A 66 -25.22 4.48 -27.21
C PRO A 66 -24.79 5.95 -27.34
N ALA A 67 -24.68 6.63 -26.20
CA ALA A 67 -24.00 7.90 -26.12
C ALA A 67 -22.51 7.66 -26.40
N ALA A 68 -21.96 8.50 -27.29
CA ALA A 68 -20.56 8.60 -27.67
C ALA A 68 -19.61 8.14 -26.56
N ALA A 69 -18.60 7.33 -26.92
CA ALA A 69 -17.58 6.77 -26.05
C ALA A 69 -17.13 7.78 -24.97
N ALA A 70 -17.87 7.81 -23.87
CA ALA A 70 -17.57 8.63 -22.74
C ALA A 70 -16.34 7.97 -22.15
N LYS A 71 -15.17 8.59 -22.34
CA LYS A 71 -14.02 8.33 -21.48
C LYS A 71 -14.58 8.39 -20.07
N LYS A 72 -14.71 7.24 -19.43
CA LYS A 72 -15.24 7.13 -18.08
C LYS A 72 -14.22 7.84 -17.19
N VAL A 73 -14.46 9.12 -16.91
CA VAL A 73 -13.59 9.91 -16.05
C VAL A 73 -13.68 9.26 -14.68
N GLU A 74 -12.58 8.66 -14.23
CA GLU A 74 -12.49 8.08 -12.90
C GLU A 74 -12.39 9.23 -11.90
N HIS A 75 -13.42 9.39 -11.08
CA HIS A 75 -13.44 10.40 -10.03
C HIS A 75 -12.81 9.83 -8.77
N TYR A 76 -11.57 10.25 -8.49
CA TYR A 76 -10.84 9.90 -7.27
C TYR A 76 -11.04 10.96 -6.19
N SER A 77 -11.27 10.53 -4.94
CA SER A 77 -11.22 11.42 -3.78
C SER A 77 -9.77 11.55 -3.30
N VAL A 78 -9.24 12.78 -3.27
CA VAL A 78 -7.85 13.02 -2.83
C VAL A 78 -7.79 13.15 -1.32
N GLN A 79 -6.97 12.30 -0.69
CA GLN A 79 -6.65 12.42 0.74
C GLN A 79 -5.24 13.01 0.90
N LYS A 80 -5.13 14.09 1.68
CA LYS A 80 -3.84 14.75 1.92
C LYS A 80 -2.98 13.95 2.91
N VAL A 81 -1.67 14.03 2.71
CA VAL A 81 -0.61 13.52 3.58
C VAL A 81 0.30 14.66 4.03
N ALA A 82 1.04 14.46 5.12
CA ALA A 82 2.03 15.44 5.55
C ALA A 82 3.23 15.51 4.58
N GLY A 83 3.72 16.73 4.34
CA GLY A 83 4.90 17.01 3.51
C GLY A 83 6.21 17.02 4.30
N ASP A 84 6.52 15.94 5.03
CA ASP A 84 7.67 15.83 5.95
C ASP A 84 8.79 14.91 5.42
N GLY A 85 8.86 14.76 4.09
CA GLY A 85 9.78 13.86 3.40
C GLY A 85 9.34 12.40 3.34
N ARG A 86 8.24 12.02 4.00
CA ARG A 86 7.67 10.66 3.98
C ARG A 86 6.40 10.54 3.15
N CYS A 87 6.05 11.58 2.39
CA CYS A 87 4.74 11.72 1.75
C CYS A 87 4.33 10.49 0.93
N MET A 88 5.25 9.89 0.16
CA MET A 88 4.98 8.66 -0.59
C MET A 88 4.61 7.48 0.32
N PHE A 89 5.44 7.20 1.34
CA PHE A 89 5.19 6.10 2.29
C PHE A 89 3.90 6.31 3.08
N ARG A 90 3.64 7.56 3.52
CA ARG A 90 2.39 7.96 4.18
C ARG A 90 1.17 7.72 3.29
N ALA A 91 1.27 8.06 2.00
CA ALA A 91 0.18 7.85 1.05
C ALA A 91 -0.14 6.36 0.87
N LEU A 92 0.89 5.51 0.80
CA LEU A 92 0.73 4.06 0.71
C LEU A 92 0.07 3.49 1.96
N VAL A 93 0.61 3.82 3.14
CA VAL A 93 0.07 3.38 4.43
C VAL A 93 -1.40 3.78 4.60
N LYS A 94 -1.77 5.03 4.27
CA LYS A 94 -3.18 5.46 4.27
C LYS A 94 -4.02 4.66 3.29
N GLY A 95 -3.54 4.43 2.08
CA GLY A 95 -4.26 3.63 1.07
C GLY A 95 -4.47 2.19 1.51
N MET A 96 -3.46 1.57 2.12
CA MET A 96 -3.52 0.22 2.67
C MET A 96 -4.50 0.13 3.86
N ALA A 97 -4.46 1.10 4.78
CA ALA A 97 -5.39 1.18 5.90
C ALA A 97 -6.83 1.39 5.41
N PHE A 98 -7.03 2.29 4.46
CA PHE A 98 -8.34 2.55 3.84
C PHE A 98 -8.93 1.31 3.19
N THR A 99 -8.12 0.52 2.46
CA THR A 99 -8.54 -0.75 1.86
C THR A 99 -9.03 -1.76 2.90
N LYS A 100 -8.49 -1.68 4.13
CA LYS A 100 -8.87 -2.53 5.26
C LYS A 100 -9.96 -1.93 6.17
N GLY A 101 -10.48 -0.74 5.84
CA GLY A 101 -11.45 -0.02 6.68
C GLY A 101 -10.88 0.51 7.99
N ILE A 102 -9.56 0.70 8.06
CA ILE A 102 -8.84 1.22 9.22
C ILE A 102 -8.60 2.72 9.02
N SER A 103 -8.85 3.51 10.07
CA SER A 103 -8.49 4.93 10.10
C SER A 103 -7.22 5.09 10.93
N LEU A 104 -6.24 5.82 10.40
CA LEU A 104 -4.98 6.12 11.09
C LEU A 104 -4.97 7.57 11.57
N ASN A 105 -4.45 7.79 12.77
CA ASN A 105 -4.10 9.11 13.24
C ASN A 105 -2.74 9.58 12.66
N PRO A 106 -2.40 10.88 12.71
CA PRO A 106 -1.17 11.39 12.09
C PRO A 106 0.14 10.79 12.62
N ARG A 107 0.13 10.30 13.86
CA ARG A 107 1.29 9.65 14.50
C ARG A 107 1.45 8.22 13.99
N GLU A 108 0.37 7.44 13.96
CA GLU A 108 0.33 6.09 13.37
C GLU A 108 0.77 6.13 11.91
N GLU A 109 0.20 7.06 11.12
CA GLU A 109 0.58 7.27 9.72
C GLU A 109 2.09 7.51 9.55
N ARG A 110 2.73 8.19 10.51
CA ARG A 110 4.17 8.44 10.49
C ARG A 110 4.97 7.19 10.83
N GLU A 111 4.58 6.50 11.89
CA GLU A 111 5.28 5.33 12.43
C GLU A 111 5.23 4.18 11.42
N ASP A 112 4.04 3.91 10.87
CA ASP A 112 3.83 2.90 9.82
C ASP A 112 4.59 3.26 8.53
N ALA A 113 4.67 4.55 8.17
CA ALA A 113 5.44 4.99 7.00
C ALA A 113 6.95 4.79 7.20
N ASP A 114 7.46 5.03 8.40
CA ASP A 114 8.85 4.75 8.76
C ASP A 114 9.13 3.24 8.77
N GLU A 115 8.20 2.41 9.24
CA GLU A 115 8.30 0.95 9.20
C GLU A 115 8.33 0.43 7.76
N LEU A 116 7.41 0.89 6.90
CA LEU A 116 7.37 0.52 5.49
C LEU A 116 8.68 0.89 4.76
N ARG A 117 9.23 2.06 5.05
CA ARG A 117 10.53 2.50 4.51
C ARG A 117 11.68 1.60 4.98
N MET A 118 11.68 1.22 6.25
CA MET A 118 12.69 0.31 6.80
C MET A 118 12.59 -1.10 6.23
N ALA A 119 11.39 -1.59 5.91
CA ALA A 119 11.19 -2.86 5.21
C ALA A 119 11.82 -2.85 3.82
N VAL A 120 11.66 -1.75 3.05
CA VAL A 120 12.33 -1.61 1.75
C VAL A 120 13.85 -1.63 1.92
N LYS A 121 14.37 -0.93 2.93
CA LYS A 121 15.80 -0.92 3.22
C LYS A 121 16.31 -2.33 3.51
N GLU A 122 15.63 -3.08 4.37
CA GLU A 122 16.04 -4.43 4.73
C GLU A 122 16.12 -5.34 3.49
N ILE A 123 15.09 -5.31 2.65
CA ILE A 123 15.05 -6.08 1.40
C ILE A 123 16.18 -5.67 0.46
N ILE A 124 16.39 -4.38 0.24
CA ILE A 124 17.32 -3.91 -0.79
C ILE A 124 18.78 -3.84 -0.29
N CYS A 125 19.01 -3.70 1.01
CA CYS A 125 20.35 -3.43 1.56
C CYS A 125 20.91 -4.59 2.37
N ASP A 126 20.05 -5.33 3.07
CA ASP A 126 20.49 -6.32 4.05
C ASP A 126 20.19 -7.75 3.58
N SER A 127 19.16 -7.95 2.77
CA SER A 127 18.88 -9.24 2.15
C SER A 127 19.85 -9.47 0.98
N GLY A 128 20.65 -10.53 1.06
CA GLY A 128 21.62 -10.88 0.01
C GLY A 128 20.92 -11.50 -1.19
N GLU A 129 20.33 -12.68 -1.01
CA GLU A 129 19.68 -13.43 -2.09
C GLU A 129 18.25 -12.94 -2.38
N GLU A 130 17.47 -12.53 -1.37
CA GLU A 130 16.08 -12.09 -1.58
C GLU A 130 16.01 -10.82 -2.43
N ARG A 131 17.02 -9.94 -2.35
CA ARG A 131 17.15 -8.75 -3.18
C ARG A 131 17.07 -9.06 -4.67
N ARG A 132 17.57 -10.22 -5.12
CA ARG A 132 17.52 -10.65 -6.54
C ARG A 132 16.10 -10.81 -7.04
N GLN A 133 15.12 -11.01 -6.15
CA GLN A 133 13.72 -11.07 -6.52
C GLN A 133 13.17 -9.69 -6.92
N TYR A 134 13.88 -8.59 -6.63
CA TYR A 134 13.45 -7.23 -6.90
C TYR A 134 14.33 -6.58 -7.98
N GLU A 135 14.63 -7.33 -9.05
CA GLU A 135 15.53 -6.90 -10.13
C GLU A 135 15.15 -5.54 -10.73
N GLU A 136 13.87 -5.31 -11.03
CA GLU A 136 13.37 -4.04 -11.57
C GLU A 136 13.71 -2.86 -10.65
N ALA A 137 13.52 -3.01 -9.34
CA ALA A 137 13.87 -1.99 -8.36
C ALA A 137 15.39 -1.78 -8.28
N LEU A 138 16.19 -2.85 -8.37
CA LEU A 138 17.65 -2.73 -8.37
C LEU A 138 18.17 -1.99 -9.60
N VAL A 139 17.60 -2.27 -10.77
CA VAL A 139 17.94 -1.57 -12.00
C VAL A 139 17.59 -0.10 -11.84
N ALA A 140 16.37 0.23 -11.40
CA ALA A 140 15.95 1.62 -11.17
C ALA A 140 16.91 2.36 -10.22
N ILE A 141 17.28 1.74 -9.09
CA ILE A 141 18.23 2.33 -8.13
C ILE A 141 19.60 2.55 -8.78
N THR A 142 20.14 1.53 -9.44
CA THR A 142 21.52 1.54 -9.92
C THR A 142 21.75 2.41 -11.15
N VAL A 143 20.69 2.73 -11.89
CA VAL A 143 20.70 3.76 -12.95
C VAL A 143 20.91 5.14 -12.34
N ASP A 144 20.27 5.44 -11.21
CA ASP A 144 20.34 6.76 -10.57
C ASP A 144 21.55 6.93 -9.64
N GLU A 145 21.87 5.91 -8.83
CA GLU A 145 22.98 5.96 -7.89
C GLU A 145 23.54 4.57 -7.50
N SER A 146 24.77 4.53 -6.96
CA SER A 146 25.31 3.27 -6.44
C SER A 146 24.46 2.71 -5.30
N LEU A 147 24.28 1.39 -5.24
CA LEU A 147 23.50 0.74 -4.18
C LEU A 147 23.99 1.07 -2.76
N LYS A 148 25.31 1.26 -2.59
CA LYS A 148 25.90 1.68 -1.30
C LYS A 148 25.36 3.04 -0.85
N ARG A 149 25.29 4.01 -1.77
CA ARG A 149 24.82 5.37 -1.50
C ARG A 149 23.32 5.37 -1.21
N TYR A 150 22.55 4.61 -1.99
CA TYR A 150 21.14 4.38 -1.74
C TYR A 150 20.88 3.86 -0.31
N CYS A 151 21.59 2.81 0.09
CA CYS A 151 21.43 2.19 1.41
C CYS A 151 21.80 3.11 2.59
N GLN A 152 22.69 4.08 2.38
CA GLN A 152 23.00 5.12 3.35
C GLN A 152 21.86 6.14 3.47
N ARG A 153 21.16 6.43 2.37
CA ARG A 153 20.12 7.45 2.29
C ARG A 153 18.75 6.95 2.73
N ILE A 154 18.33 5.76 2.29
CA ILE A 154 16.97 5.25 2.54
C ILE A 154 16.64 5.17 4.04
N GLY A 155 17.66 4.99 4.89
CA GLY A 155 17.50 4.98 6.35
C GLY A 155 17.18 6.33 6.98
N ARG A 156 17.36 7.44 6.27
CA ARG A 156 17.12 8.78 6.80
C ARG A 156 15.64 9.15 6.77
N HIS A 157 15.22 9.96 7.74
CA HIS A 157 13.83 10.39 7.87
C HIS A 157 13.39 11.40 6.79
N ASP A 158 14.35 12.05 6.15
CA ASP A 158 14.17 13.02 5.07
C ASP A 158 14.25 12.36 3.68
N PHE A 159 14.31 11.03 3.61
CA PHE A 159 14.40 10.29 2.35
C PHE A 159 13.06 10.27 1.61
N TRP A 160 13.05 10.86 0.42
CA TRP A 160 11.89 10.82 -0.48
C TRP A 160 11.97 9.55 -1.32
N GLY A 161 10.95 8.70 -1.23
CA GLY A 161 10.86 7.53 -2.08
C GLY A 161 10.33 7.86 -3.48
N GLY A 162 10.52 6.94 -4.40
CA GLY A 162 10.04 7.01 -5.77
C GLY A 162 9.77 5.63 -6.36
N GLU A 163 9.98 5.50 -7.67
CA GLU A 163 9.66 4.30 -8.43
C GLU A 163 10.30 3.03 -7.87
N SER A 164 11.59 3.08 -7.52
CA SER A 164 12.32 1.94 -6.96
C SER A 164 11.65 1.35 -5.72
N GLU A 165 11.22 2.20 -4.78
CA GLU A 165 10.55 1.76 -3.56
C GLU A 165 9.15 1.24 -3.86
N LEU A 166 8.42 1.87 -4.80
CA LEU A 166 7.10 1.41 -5.21
C LEU A 166 7.15 0.00 -5.83
N LEU A 167 8.17 -0.29 -6.63
CA LEU A 167 8.39 -1.63 -7.21
C LEU A 167 8.61 -2.67 -6.11
N VAL A 168 9.40 -2.34 -5.08
CA VAL A 168 9.60 -3.22 -3.92
C VAL A 168 8.30 -3.44 -3.17
N ILE A 169 7.59 -2.37 -2.81
CA ILE A 169 6.38 -2.44 -1.98
C ILE A 169 5.25 -3.16 -2.71
N SER A 170 5.04 -2.87 -4.00
CA SER A 170 4.05 -3.54 -4.84
C SER A 170 4.24 -5.06 -4.83
N LYS A 171 5.49 -5.51 -4.99
CA LYS A 171 5.85 -6.93 -4.99
C LYS A 171 5.78 -7.55 -3.60
N LEU A 172 6.27 -6.85 -2.57
CA LEU A 172 6.24 -7.29 -1.18
C LEU A 172 4.80 -7.51 -0.70
N CYS A 173 3.92 -6.55 -0.96
CA CYS A 173 2.51 -6.59 -0.55
C CYS A 173 1.63 -7.40 -1.50
N LYS A 174 2.16 -7.86 -2.65
CA LYS A 174 1.41 -8.55 -3.71
C LYS A 174 0.16 -7.76 -4.14
N GLN A 175 0.27 -6.44 -4.16
CA GLN A 175 -0.83 -5.52 -4.44
C GLN A 175 -0.37 -4.45 -5.43
N PRO A 176 -1.09 -4.21 -6.53
CA PRO A 176 -0.71 -3.18 -7.49
C PRO A 176 -0.81 -1.79 -6.87
N ILE A 177 0.17 -0.95 -7.19
CA ILE A 177 0.19 0.46 -6.85
C ILE A 177 0.01 1.25 -8.15
N ILE A 178 -0.95 2.18 -8.16
CA ILE A 178 -1.22 3.05 -9.30
C ILE A 178 -0.86 4.47 -8.89
N VAL A 179 0.07 5.09 -9.62
CA VAL A 179 0.42 6.49 -9.44
C VAL A 179 -0.35 7.31 -10.48
N TYR A 180 -1.20 8.21 -10.00
CA TYR A 180 -1.93 9.14 -10.84
C TYR A 180 -1.21 10.49 -10.85
N ILE A 181 -0.80 10.93 -12.04
CA ILE A 181 -0.25 12.27 -12.28
C ILE A 181 -1.34 13.06 -13.00
N PRO A 182 -1.90 14.11 -12.38
CA PRO A 182 -2.88 14.97 -13.04
C PRO A 182 -2.32 15.59 -14.32
N GLU A 183 -3.17 15.72 -15.35
CA GLU A 183 -2.74 16.27 -16.66
C GLU A 183 -2.10 17.67 -16.54
N HIS A 184 -2.55 18.50 -15.60
CA HIS A 184 -2.01 19.85 -15.37
C HIS A 184 -0.64 19.86 -14.68
N GLU A 185 -0.18 18.72 -14.14
CA GLU A 185 1.15 18.55 -13.55
C GLU A 185 2.14 17.93 -14.55
N LEU A 186 1.67 17.50 -15.72
CA LEU A 186 2.55 17.03 -16.79
C LEU A 186 3.33 18.22 -17.36
N PRO A 187 4.67 18.15 -17.44
CA PRO A 187 5.46 19.20 -18.08
C PRO A 187 5.02 19.35 -19.55
N GLU A 188 4.89 20.59 -20.04
CA GLU A 188 4.57 20.91 -21.45
C GLU A 188 5.56 20.33 -22.48
N LEU A 189 6.64 19.66 -22.04
CA LEU A 189 7.71 19.10 -22.86
C LEU A 189 7.32 17.89 -23.74
N TYR A 190 6.06 17.44 -23.68
CA TYR A 190 5.53 16.40 -24.60
C TYR A 190 4.72 16.96 -25.78
N TYR A 191 4.60 18.29 -25.91
CA TYR A 191 3.88 18.97 -27.01
C TYR A 191 4.77 19.88 -27.87
N GLY A 192 6.07 19.57 -27.99
CA GLY A 192 7.03 20.27 -28.86
C GLY A 192 7.65 19.34 -29.90
#